data_AF-A0A4U9HKS4-F1
#
_entry.id   AF-A0A4U9HKS4-F1
#
_cell.length_a   1.000
_cell.length_b   1.000
_cell.length_c   1.000
_cell.angle_alpha   90.00
_cell.angle_beta   90.00
_cell.angle_gamma   90.00
#
_symmetry.space_group_name_H-M   'P 1'
#
loop_
_entity.id
_entity.type
_entity.pdbx_description
1 polymer ?
#
loop_
_entity_poly.entity_id
_entity_poly.type
_entity_poly.pdbx_seq_one_letter_code
_entity_poly.pdbx_strand_id
1 'polypeptide(L)'
;MACRRIFANFISGLIILFEKPIRIGDTVTIRDLTGSITKINTRATTISDWDRKEIIVPNKAFITEQFINWSLSDSVTRVVLTVPAPSDANSEEVTQILYTAAERCSLVISTPEPEVFLVDLQQGIQIFELRIYAAEMGHRMPLRHEIPPADSGGLP
;
A
#
# COMPACT_ATOMS: atom_id res chain seq x y z
N MET A 1 -17.39 43.41 9.28
CA MET A 1 -16.72 42.10 9.07
C MET A 1 -17.40 41.03 9.91
N ALA A 2 -18.40 40.32 9.37
CA ALA A 2 -19.01 39.18 10.07
C ALA A 2 -19.51 38.05 9.12
N CYS A 3 -19.59 38.26 7.81
CA CYS A 3 -20.05 37.23 6.86
C CYS A 3 -18.99 36.84 5.82
N ARG A 4 -17.77 36.52 6.26
CA ARG A 4 -16.74 35.92 5.37
C ARG A 4 -16.14 34.61 5.86
N ARG A 5 -16.42 34.21 7.11
CA ARG A 5 -16.00 32.91 7.67
C ARG A 5 -17.04 31.78 7.51
N ILE A 6 -18.24 32.10 7.04
CA ILE A 6 -19.32 31.10 6.86
C ILE A 6 -19.35 30.56 5.41
N PHE A 7 -18.77 31.28 4.45
CA PHE A 7 -18.75 30.86 3.04
C PHE A 7 -17.53 30.00 2.64
N ALA A 8 -16.50 29.87 3.49
CA ALA A 8 -15.33 29.03 3.21
C ALA A 8 -15.49 27.57 3.69
N ASN A 9 -16.46 27.28 4.56
CA ASN A 9 -16.70 25.93 5.08
C ASN A 9 -17.89 25.21 4.41
N PHE A 10 -18.67 25.89 3.57
CA PHE A 10 -19.90 25.34 2.97
C PHE A 10 -19.74 24.85 1.52
N ILE A 11 -18.65 25.18 0.83
CA ILE A 11 -18.36 24.62 -0.51
C ILE A 11 -17.91 23.15 -0.42
N SER A 12 -17.49 22.68 0.76
CA SER A 12 -17.11 21.28 0.99
C SER A 12 -18.29 20.33 1.25
N GLY A 13 -19.51 20.86 1.44
CA GLY A 13 -20.64 20.08 1.97
C GLY A 13 -21.61 19.48 0.94
N LEU A 14 -21.61 19.93 -0.32
CA LEU A 14 -22.59 19.51 -1.33
C LEU A 14 -22.01 19.06 -2.67
N ILE A 15 -20.70 19.24 -2.92
CA ILE A 15 -20.06 18.75 -4.14
C ILE A 15 -19.63 17.27 -4.02
N ILE A 16 -19.44 16.75 -2.80
CA ILE A 16 -19.03 15.35 -2.56
C ILE A 16 -20.21 14.35 -2.63
N LEU A 17 -21.46 14.83 -2.65
CA LEU A 17 -22.64 13.95 -2.57
C LEU A 17 -22.94 13.14 -3.85
N PHE A 18 -22.19 13.36 -4.94
CA PHE A 18 -22.43 12.69 -6.23
C PHE A 18 -21.37 11.64 -6.64
N GLU A 19 -20.21 11.59 -6.01
CA GLU A 19 -19.26 10.49 -6.23
C GLU A 19 -19.08 9.73 -4.93
N LYS A 20 -19.66 8.54 -4.83
CA LYS A 20 -19.32 7.62 -3.72
C LYS A 20 -17.84 7.26 -3.85
N PRO A 21 -16.94 7.69 -2.94
CA PRO A 21 -15.50 7.38 -3.04
C PRO A 21 -15.18 5.95 -2.59
N ILE A 22 -16.21 5.13 -2.34
CA ILE A 22 -16.11 3.76 -1.86
C ILE A 22 -17.15 2.87 -2.54
N ARG A 23 -16.72 1.69 -2.97
CA ARG A 23 -17.53 0.67 -3.64
C ARG A 23 -17.37 -0.67 -2.89
N ILE A 24 -18.35 -1.55 -3.05
CA ILE A 24 -18.21 -2.93 -2.56
C ILE A 24 -17.03 -3.56 -3.31
N GLY A 25 -16.13 -4.20 -2.57
CA GLY A 25 -14.88 -4.76 -3.09
C GLY A 25 -13.66 -3.86 -2.89
N ASP A 26 -13.82 -2.56 -2.65
CA ASP A 26 -12.69 -1.68 -2.41
C ASP A 26 -11.95 -2.07 -1.14
N THR A 27 -10.61 -2.07 -1.19
CA THR A 27 -9.80 -2.16 0.02
C THR A 27 -9.56 -0.78 0.58
N VAL A 28 -9.96 -0.57 1.83
CA VAL A 28 -9.83 0.70 2.52
C VAL A 28 -9.08 0.55 3.84
N THR A 29 -8.33 1.59 4.20
CA THR A 29 -7.78 1.77 5.55
C THR A 29 -8.43 2.98 6.19
N ILE A 30 -9.10 2.80 7.32
CA ILE A 30 -9.62 3.89 8.15
C ILE A 30 -9.01 3.78 9.54
N ARG A 31 -8.29 4.82 9.97
CA ARG A 31 -7.40 4.77 11.14
C ARG A 31 -6.41 3.61 10.97
N ASP A 32 -6.42 2.63 11.87
CA ASP A 32 -5.53 1.46 11.86
C ASP A 32 -6.26 0.19 11.34
N LEU A 33 -7.49 0.34 10.84
CA LEU A 33 -8.31 -0.78 10.36
C LEU A 33 -8.22 -0.89 8.85
N THR A 34 -7.71 -2.01 8.35
CA THR A 34 -7.62 -2.30 6.90
C THR A 34 -8.47 -3.50 6.54
N GLY A 35 -9.24 -3.39 5.46
CA GLY A 35 -9.99 -4.50 4.92
C GLY A 35 -10.78 -4.13 3.68
N SER A 36 -11.53 -5.09 3.15
CA SER A 36 -12.35 -4.92 1.95
C SER A 36 -13.81 -4.64 2.31
N ILE A 37 -14.43 -3.71 1.60
CA ILE A 37 -15.84 -3.37 1.82
C ILE A 37 -16.74 -4.52 1.34
N THR A 38 -17.44 -5.16 2.26
CA THR A 38 -18.35 -6.27 1.95
C THR A 38 -19.80 -5.81 1.80
N LYS A 39 -20.21 -4.76 2.52
CA LYS A 39 -21.59 -4.27 2.49
C LYS A 39 -21.66 -2.78 2.80
N ILE A 40 -22.50 -2.05 2.07
CA ILE A 40 -22.79 -0.63 2.34
C ILE A 40 -24.27 -0.50 2.69
N ASN A 41 -24.58 -0.08 3.91
CA ASN A 41 -25.95 0.23 4.35
C ASN A 41 -26.14 1.75 4.50
N THR A 42 -27.36 2.18 4.82
CA THR A 42 -27.69 3.61 4.98
C THR A 42 -27.00 4.28 6.17
N ARG A 43 -26.62 3.52 7.22
CA ARG A 43 -26.00 4.06 8.44
C ARG A 43 -24.54 3.63 8.65
N ALA A 44 -24.15 2.48 8.12
CA ALA A 44 -22.83 1.91 8.32
C ALA A 44 -22.39 1.07 7.13
N THR A 45 -21.08 1.00 6.93
CA THR A 45 -20.39 0.13 5.99
C THR A 45 -19.73 -1.01 6.76
N THR A 46 -19.86 -2.23 6.27
CA THR A 46 -19.17 -3.41 6.78
C THR A 46 -17.90 -3.62 5.97
N ILE A 47 -16.78 -3.74 6.67
CA ILE A 47 -15.46 -4.05 6.14
C ILE A 47 -15.06 -5.43 6.68
N SER A 48 -14.57 -6.32 5.84
CA SER A 48 -13.94 -7.56 6.28
C SER A 48 -12.43 -7.40 6.21
N ASP A 49 -11.73 -7.68 7.31
CA ASP A 49 -10.28 -7.82 7.28
C ASP A 49 -9.84 -9.20 6.74
N TRP A 50 -8.53 -9.43 6.67
CA TRP A 50 -7.93 -10.68 6.21
C TRP A 50 -8.19 -11.87 7.14
N ASP A 51 -8.50 -11.61 8.42
CA ASP A 51 -8.88 -12.60 9.42
C ASP A 51 -10.38 -12.94 9.38
N ARG A 52 -11.12 -12.41 8.38
CA ARG A 52 -12.59 -12.49 8.27
C ARG A 52 -13.34 -11.83 9.42
N LYS A 53 -12.72 -10.89 10.14
CA LYS A 53 -13.43 -10.08 11.13
C LYS A 53 -14.26 -9.02 10.41
N GLU A 54 -15.54 -8.94 10.76
CA GLU A 54 -16.42 -7.89 10.28
C GLU A 54 -16.30 -6.64 11.15
N ILE A 55 -15.87 -5.54 10.53
CA ILE A 55 -15.70 -4.24 11.13
C ILE A 55 -16.84 -3.35 10.64
N ILE A 56 -17.66 -2.86 11.56
CA ILE A 56 -18.80 -2.01 11.26
C ILE A 56 -18.40 -0.54 11.44
N VAL A 57 -18.28 0.19 10.34
CA VAL A 57 -17.85 1.58 10.32
C VAL A 57 -19.05 2.48 10.04
N PRO A 58 -19.42 3.42 10.94
CA PRO A 58 -20.48 4.40 10.68
C PRO A 58 -20.18 5.21 9.42
N ASN A 59 -21.17 5.43 8.56
CA ASN A 59 -20.97 6.17 7.30
C ASN A 59 -20.42 7.59 7.52
N LYS A 60 -20.73 8.19 8.68
CA LYS A 60 -20.20 9.49 9.09
C LYS A 60 -18.67 9.49 9.14
N ALA A 61 -18.03 8.38 9.53
CA ALA A 61 -16.58 8.28 9.63
C ALA A 61 -15.89 8.51 8.27
N PHE A 62 -16.44 8.01 7.16
CA PHE A 62 -15.91 8.26 5.81
C PHE A 62 -16.03 9.72 5.34
N ILE A 63 -16.88 10.51 6.01
CA ILE A 63 -17.08 11.93 5.69
C ILE A 63 -16.21 12.80 6.61
N THR A 64 -16.08 12.43 7.88
CA THR A 64 -15.42 13.25 8.91
C THR A 64 -13.98 12.87 9.17
N GLU A 65 -13.56 11.67 8.77
CA GLU A 65 -12.23 11.12 9.05
C GLU A 65 -11.47 10.88 7.75
N GLN A 66 -10.14 11.03 7.83
CA GLN A 66 -9.26 10.65 6.73
C GLN A 66 -9.22 9.12 6.61
N PHE A 67 -9.31 8.63 5.37
CA PHE A 67 -9.14 7.21 5.04
C PHE A 67 -8.35 7.08 3.75
N ILE A 68 -7.79 5.89 3.52
CA ILE A 68 -7.05 5.52 2.30
C ILE A 68 -7.92 4.53 1.53
N ASN A 69 -8.23 4.80 0.27
CA ASN A 69 -8.81 3.80 -0.64
C ASN A 69 -7.72 3.31 -1.59
N TRP A 70 -7.33 2.05 -1.41
CA TRP A 70 -6.27 1.40 -2.19
C TRP A 70 -6.74 0.91 -3.56
N SER A 71 -8.04 0.99 -3.85
CA SER A 71 -8.68 0.43 -5.04
C SER A 71 -9.46 1.49 -5.84
N LEU A 72 -9.39 2.76 -5.45
CA LEU A 72 -10.21 3.84 -6.02
C LEU A 72 -9.87 4.16 -7.48
N SER A 73 -8.58 4.18 -7.81
CA SER A 73 -8.10 4.59 -9.13
C SER A 73 -7.31 3.49 -9.84
N ASP A 74 -6.62 2.65 -9.07
CA ASP A 74 -5.90 1.46 -9.55
C ASP A 74 -5.73 0.49 -8.37
N SER A 75 -5.74 -0.82 -8.62
CA SER A 75 -5.44 -1.85 -7.61
C SER A 75 -3.93 -2.06 -7.42
N VAL A 76 -3.11 -1.42 -8.26
CA VAL A 76 -1.66 -1.45 -8.19
C VAL A 76 -1.17 -0.83 -6.88
N THR A 77 -0.41 -1.59 -6.09
CA THR A 77 0.17 -1.11 -4.84
C THR A 77 1.68 -1.25 -4.80
N ARG A 78 2.37 -0.21 -4.30
CA ARG A 78 3.82 -0.25 -4.08
C ARG A 78 4.18 -1.05 -2.83
N VAL A 79 5.08 -2.01 -2.96
CA VAL A 79 5.68 -2.79 -1.88
C VAL A 79 7.14 -2.36 -1.77
N VAL A 80 7.58 -2.06 -0.54
CA VAL A 80 8.99 -1.75 -0.24
C VAL A 80 9.56 -2.89 0.58
N LEU A 81 10.63 -3.50 0.09
CA LEU A 81 11.40 -4.55 0.74
C LEU A 81 12.73 -3.96 1.20
N THR A 82 13.00 -4.02 2.50
CA THR A 82 14.28 -3.61 3.08
C THR A 82 15.19 -4.82 3.16
N VAL A 83 16.32 -4.77 2.47
CA VAL A 83 17.28 -5.87 2.37
C VAL A 83 18.62 -5.41 2.93
N PRO A 84 19.01 -5.88 4.12
CA PRO A 84 20.35 -5.65 4.63
C PRO A 84 21.36 -6.50 3.85
N ALA A 85 22.53 -5.94 3.56
CA ALA A 85 23.66 -6.60 2.94
C ALA A 85 24.96 -6.25 3.71
N PRO A 86 25.95 -7.16 3.75
CA PRO A 86 27.25 -6.88 4.36
C PRO A 86 27.93 -5.63 3.75
N SER A 87 28.73 -4.88 4.54
CA SER A 87 29.47 -3.71 4.03
C SER A 87 30.42 -4.00 2.90
N ASP A 88 30.95 -5.23 2.86
CA ASP A 88 31.94 -5.67 1.87
C ASP A 88 31.28 -6.22 0.59
N ALA A 89 29.95 -6.38 0.56
CA ALA A 89 29.22 -6.75 -0.63
C ALA A 89 29.30 -5.65 -1.70
N ASN A 90 29.49 -6.05 -2.95
CA ASN A 90 29.48 -5.11 -4.07
C ASN A 90 28.05 -4.59 -4.30
N SER A 91 27.85 -3.28 -4.15
CA SER A 91 26.53 -2.65 -4.24
C SER A 91 25.86 -2.85 -5.61
N GLU A 92 26.65 -2.90 -6.69
CA GLU A 92 26.13 -3.13 -8.05
C GLU A 92 25.62 -4.57 -8.19
N GLU A 93 26.37 -5.53 -7.64
CA GLU A 93 26.00 -6.94 -7.66
C GLU A 93 24.72 -7.18 -6.84
N VAL A 94 24.63 -6.60 -5.64
CA VAL A 94 23.41 -6.66 -4.82
C VAL A 94 22.22 -6.05 -5.55
N THR A 95 22.42 -4.91 -6.23
CA THR A 95 21.39 -4.26 -7.02
C THR A 95 20.89 -5.17 -8.14
N GLN A 96 21.80 -5.79 -8.90
CA GLN A 96 21.46 -6.68 -10.00
C GLN A 96 20.72 -7.95 -9.53
N ILE A 97 21.12 -8.51 -8.39
CA ILE A 97 20.45 -9.66 -7.77
C ILE A 97 19.02 -9.30 -7.39
N LEU A 98 18.82 -8.16 -6.72
CA LEU A 98 17.49 -7.70 -6.31
C LEU A 98 16.58 -7.40 -7.50
N TYR A 99 17.12 -6.80 -8.56
CA TYR A 99 16.38 -6.55 -9.79
C TYR A 99 15.96 -7.87 -10.47
N THR A 100 16.89 -8.82 -10.60
CA THR A 100 16.63 -10.15 -11.17
C THR A 100 15.59 -10.92 -10.36
N ALA A 101 15.62 -10.81 -9.02
CA ALA A 101 14.63 -11.43 -8.15
C ALA A 101 13.23 -10.82 -8.37
N ALA A 102 13.15 -9.50 -8.53
CA ALA A 102 11.89 -8.82 -8.85
C ALA A 102 11.33 -9.25 -10.21
N GLU A 103 12.17 -9.35 -11.26
CA GLU A 103 11.75 -9.79 -12.60
C GLU A 103 11.24 -11.24 -12.63
N ARG A 104 11.80 -12.11 -11.77
CA ARG A 104 11.40 -13.52 -11.69
C ARG A 104 10.10 -13.74 -10.91
N CYS A 105 9.66 -12.78 -10.11
CA CYS A 105 8.44 -12.90 -9.32
C CYS A 105 7.22 -12.57 -10.18
N SER A 106 6.40 -13.60 -10.45
CA SER A 106 5.19 -13.47 -11.29
C SER A 106 4.14 -12.49 -10.75
N LEU A 107 4.23 -12.14 -9.46
CA LEU A 107 3.31 -11.22 -8.78
C LEU A 107 3.74 -9.75 -8.89
N VAL A 108 4.97 -9.49 -9.33
CA VAL A 108 5.49 -8.14 -9.61
C VAL A 108 5.06 -7.74 -11.01
N ILE A 109 4.47 -6.56 -11.14
CA ILE A 109 4.19 -5.97 -12.45
C ILE A 109 5.42 -5.22 -12.97
N SER A 110 5.64 -5.24 -14.27
CA SER A 110 6.78 -4.58 -14.92
C SER A 110 6.55 -3.08 -15.16
N THR A 111 5.33 -2.58 -15.00
CA THR A 111 5.02 -1.15 -15.15
C THR A 111 4.13 -0.71 -13.98
N PRO A 112 4.62 0.15 -13.07
CA PRO A 112 5.95 0.79 -13.08
C PRO A 112 7.11 -0.20 -12.86
N GLU A 113 8.30 0.14 -13.37
CA GLU A 113 9.50 -0.71 -13.24
C GLU A 113 9.94 -0.85 -11.77
N PRO A 114 10.53 -2.00 -11.39
CA PRO A 114 11.21 -2.16 -10.10
C PRO A 114 12.32 -1.12 -9.92
N GLU A 115 12.46 -0.61 -8.71
CA GLU A 115 13.56 0.30 -8.35
C GLU A 115 14.35 -0.30 -7.18
N VAL A 116 15.67 -0.16 -7.22
CA VAL A 116 16.56 -0.60 -6.14
C VAL A 116 17.44 0.58 -5.72
N PHE A 117 17.48 0.86 -4.42
CA PHE A 117 18.28 1.94 -3.86
C PHE A 117 19.08 1.46 -2.66
N LEU A 118 20.36 1.82 -2.56
CA LEU A 118 21.08 1.83 -1.29
C LEU A 118 20.63 3.07 -0.52
N VAL A 119 19.86 2.88 0.55
CA VAL A 119 19.21 4.00 1.27
C VAL A 119 19.92 4.37 2.56
N ASP A 120 20.71 3.46 3.14
CA ASP A 120 21.41 3.71 4.40
C ASP A 120 22.64 2.82 4.57
N LEU A 121 23.53 3.23 5.47
CA LEU A 121 24.72 2.51 5.92
C LEU A 121 24.71 2.49 7.45
N GLN A 122 24.18 1.43 8.04
CA GLN A 122 24.03 1.31 9.49
C GLN A 122 25.09 0.38 10.06
N GLN A 123 26.03 0.93 10.84
CA GLN A 123 27.07 0.16 11.53
C GLN A 123 27.89 -0.79 10.63
N GLY A 124 28.10 -0.40 9.36
CA GLY A 124 28.76 -1.26 8.37
C GLY A 124 27.84 -2.29 7.71
N ILE A 125 26.52 -2.09 7.77
CA ILE A 125 25.55 -2.87 7.00
C ILE A 125 24.95 -1.94 5.94
N GLN A 126 25.00 -2.36 4.68
CA GLN A 126 24.33 -1.69 3.58
C GLN A 126 22.83 -2.00 3.63
N ILE A 127 21.99 -0.97 3.64
CA ILE A 127 20.53 -1.13 3.65
C ILE A 127 19.98 -0.80 2.26
N PHE A 128 19.54 -1.82 1.54
CA PHE A 128 18.90 -1.66 0.25
C PHE A 128 17.37 -1.62 0.40
N GLU A 129 16.72 -0.79 -0.42
CA GLU A 129 15.28 -0.84 -0.65
C GLU A 129 15.02 -1.33 -2.07
N LEU A 130 14.31 -2.46 -2.18
CA LEU A 130 13.67 -2.89 -3.41
C LEU A 130 12.21 -2.41 -3.40
N ARG A 131 11.86 -1.55 -4.35
CA ARG A 131 10.53 -0.97 -4.52
C ARG A 131 9.90 -1.59 -5.76
N ILE A 132 8.80 -2.28 -5.56
CA ILE A 132 8.11 -3.07 -6.58
C ILE A 132 6.62 -2.84 -6.49
N TYR A 133 5.90 -3.18 -7.55
CA TYR A 133 4.47 -2.94 -7.66
C TYR A 133 3.74 -4.28 -7.78
N ALA A 134 2.69 -4.46 -6.98
CA ALA A 134 1.82 -5.61 -7.03
C ALA A 134 0.50 -5.20 -7.71
N ALA A 135 -0.01 -6.02 -8.64
CA ALA A 135 -1.24 -5.71 -9.38
C ALA A 135 -2.48 -5.56 -8.47
N GLU A 136 -2.48 -6.25 -7.33
CA GLU A 136 -3.60 -6.29 -6.39
C GLU A 136 -3.10 -6.31 -4.94
N MET A 137 -3.93 -5.81 -4.02
CA MET A 137 -3.63 -5.83 -2.58
C MET A 137 -3.35 -7.25 -2.06
N GLY A 138 -4.11 -8.25 -2.52
CA GLY A 138 -3.94 -9.64 -2.11
C GLY A 138 -2.56 -10.22 -2.47
N HIS A 139 -1.91 -9.69 -3.51
CA HIS A 139 -0.59 -10.13 -3.95
C HIS A 139 0.55 -9.56 -3.11
N ARG A 140 0.31 -8.54 -2.27
CA ARG A 140 1.38 -7.89 -1.49
C ARG A 140 2.11 -8.87 -0.56
N MET A 141 1.40 -9.71 0.19
CA MET A 141 2.04 -10.63 1.12
C MET A 141 2.70 -11.81 0.41
N PRO A 142 2.05 -12.49 -0.56
CA PRO A 142 2.69 -13.54 -1.34
C PRO A 142 3.96 -13.06 -2.07
N LEU A 143 3.93 -11.88 -2.68
CA LEU A 143 5.11 -11.29 -3.35
C LEU A 143 6.26 -11.04 -2.38
N ARG A 144 5.99 -10.56 -1.16
CA ARG A 144 7.04 -10.39 -0.14
C ARG A 144 7.64 -11.72 0.31
N HIS A 145 6.89 -12.81 0.22
CA HIS A 145 7.37 -14.15 0.56
C HIS A 145 8.21 -14.75 -0.56
N GLU A 146 7.83 -14.54 -1.82
CA GLU A 146 8.54 -15.07 -3.00
C GLU A 146 9.89 -14.40 -3.27
N ILE A 147 10.08 -13.16 -2.79
CA ILE A 147 11.37 -12.47 -2.89
C ILE A 147 12.11 -12.67 -1.57
N PRO A 148 12.97 -13.70 -1.46
CA PRO A 148 13.70 -13.93 -0.22
C PRO A 148 14.63 -12.74 0.07
N PRO A 149 14.84 -12.40 1.35
CA PRO A 149 15.92 -11.50 1.72
C PRO A 149 17.25 -12.10 1.25
N ALA A 150 18.18 -11.25 0.80
CA ALA A 150 19.48 -11.67 0.25
C ALA A 150 20.33 -12.55 1.19
N ASP A 151 19.92 -12.67 2.46
CA ASP A 151 20.59 -13.43 3.53
C ASP A 151 20.17 -14.91 3.62
N SER A 152 19.27 -15.41 2.76
CA SER A 152 19.01 -16.86 2.69
C SER A 152 20.09 -17.55 1.85
N GLY A 153 21.22 -17.87 2.50
CA GLY A 153 22.37 -18.56 1.93
C GLY A 153 22.00 -19.64 0.92
N GLY A 154 22.26 -19.35 -0.35
CA GLY A 154 21.95 -20.23 -1.46
C GLY A 154 21.94 -19.50 -2.80
N LEU A 155 22.99 -18.75 -3.11
CA LEU A 155 23.37 -18.59 -4.52
C LEU A 155 23.85 -19.96 -5.01
N PRO A 156 23.34 -20.51 -6.12
CA PRO A 156 24.00 -21.61 -6.81
C PRO A 156 25.36 -21.20 -7.35
#